data_AF-F7VJF6-F1
#
_entry.id   AF-F7VJF6-F1
#
_cell.length_a   1.000
_cell.length_b   1.000
_cell.length_c   1.000
_cell.angle_alpha   90.00
_cell.angle_beta   90.00
_cell.angle_gamma   90.00
#
_symmetry.space_group_name_H-M   'P 1'
#
loop_
_entity.id
_entity.type
_entity.pdbx_description
1 polymer ?
#
loop_
_entity_poly.entity_id
_entity_poly.type
_entity_poly.pdbx_seq_one_letter_code
_entity_poly.pdbx_strand_id
1 'polypeptide(L)' 'MGRSVIRSRVEHVFADQKSQMGLFIRTVGITRATMKIGLANIVYNMRRFIFLERISAIA' A
#
# COMPACT_ATOMS: atom_id res chain seq x y z
N MET A 1 22.09 3.25 6.35
CA MET A 1 20.81 2.79 6.92
C MET A 1 20.85 1.26 7.04
N GLY A 2 20.49 0.70 8.19
CA GLY A 2 20.48 -0.77 8.39
C GLY A 2 19.33 -1.45 7.63
N ARG A 3 19.45 -2.77 7.39
CA ARG A 3 18.40 -3.58 6.70
C ARG A 3 17.02 -3.46 7.34
N SER A 4 16.95 -3.22 8.65
CA SER A 4 15.71 -3.03 9.41
C SER A 4 14.92 -1.79 8.99
N VAL A 5 15.59 -0.66 8.73
CA VAL A 5 14.94 0.61 8.34
C VAL A 5 14.28 0.51 6.97
N ILE A 6 14.88 -0.27 6.06
CA ILE A 6 14.33 -0.51 4.73
C ILE A 6 13.11 -1.42 4.82
N ARG A 7 13.19 -2.48 5.63
CA ARG A 7 12.08 -3.42 5.84
C ARG A 7 10.86 -2.77 6.48
N SER A 8 11.04 -1.98 7.53
CA SER A 8 9.92 -1.34 8.23
C SER A 8 9.10 -0.42 7.33
N ARG A 9 9.74 0.29 6.40
CA ARG A 9 9.05 1.16 5.41
C ARG A 9 8.17 0.38 4.43
N VAL A 10 8.51 -0.87 4.16
CA VAL A 10 7.87 -1.71 3.14
C VAL A 10 6.85 -2.66 3.77
N GLU A 11 7.17 -3.25 4.92
CA GLU A 11 6.31 -4.17 5.66
C GLU A 11 4.99 -3.52 6.08
N HIS A 12 5.02 -2.25 6.50
CA HIS A 12 3.79 -1.55 6.86
C HIS A 12 2.82 -1.38 5.68
N VAL A 13 3.34 -1.08 4.48
CA VAL A 13 2.54 -0.97 3.25
C VAL A 13 1.85 -2.29 2.94
N PHE A 14 2.62 -3.39 3.00
CA PHE A 14 2.08 -4.73 2.74
C PHE A 14 1.08 -5.19 3.80
N ALA A 15 1.31 -4.82 5.07
CA ALA A 15 0.36 -5.10 6.15
C ALA A 15 -0.98 -4.39 5.91
N ASP A 16 -0.95 -3.11 5.51
CA ASP A 16 -2.17 -2.34 5.21
C ASP A 16 -2.90 -2.90 3.97
N GLN A 17 -2.18 -3.22 2.89
CA GLN A 17 -2.78 -3.83 1.70
C GLN A 17 -3.39 -5.21 1.99
N LYS A 18 -2.73 -6.03 2.82
CA LYS A 18 -3.24 -7.36 3.15
C LYS A 18 -4.42 -7.31 4.13
N SER A 19 -4.37 -6.42 5.13
CA SER A 19 -5.37 -6.28 6.19
C SER A 19 -6.57 -5.44 5.74
N GLN A 20 -6.34 -4.22 5.24
CA GLN A 20 -7.38 -3.24 4.92
C GLN A 20 -7.94 -3.38 3.51
N MET A 21 -7.15 -3.87 2.56
CA MET A 21 -7.63 -4.07 1.18
C MET A 21 -8.02 -5.52 0.89
N GLY A 22 -7.86 -6.44 1.85
CA GLY A 22 -8.13 -7.87 1.66
C GLY A 22 -7.44 -8.44 0.43
N LEU A 23 -6.22 -7.96 0.14
CA LEU A 23 -5.56 -8.18 -1.15
C LEU A 23 -5.17 -9.65 -1.33
N PHE A 24 -6.12 -10.44 -1.84
CA PHE A 24 -5.92 -11.81 -2.28
C PHE A 24 -5.99 -11.86 -3.81
N ILE A 25 -4.87 -12.22 -4.45
CA ILE A 25 -4.77 -12.30 -5.90
C ILE A 25 -4.91 -13.78 -6.29
N ARG A 26 -6.11 -14.16 -6.73
CA ARG A 26 -6.42 -15.49 -7.30
C ARG A 26 -7.05 -15.35 -8.70
N THR A 27 -6.60 -14.35 -9.46
CA THR A 27 -7.11 -14.07 -10.81
C THR A 27 -6.35 -14.90 -11.85
N VAL A 28 -7.07 -15.47 -12.82
CA VAL A 28 -6.45 -16.17 -13.95
C VAL A 28 -5.77 -15.15 -14.86
N GLY A 29 -4.47 -15.27 -15.08
CA GLY A 29 -3.70 -14.43 -16.01
C GLY A 29 -2.95 -13.27 -15.35
N ILE A 30 -1.70 -13.08 -15.79
CA ILE A 30 -0.73 -12.14 -15.20
C ILE A 30 -1.21 -10.69 -15.34
N THR A 31 -1.75 -10.28 -16.49
CA THR A 31 -2.21 -8.90 -16.70
C THR A 31 -3.27 -8.47 -15.68
N ARG A 32 -4.20 -9.37 -15.32
CA ARG A 32 -5.23 -9.11 -14.31
C ARG A 32 -4.64 -9.05 -12.89
N ALA A 33 -3.67 -9.90 -12.60
CA ALA A 33 -2.94 -9.84 -11.33
C ALA A 33 -2.17 -8.52 -11.19
N THR A 34 -1.46 -8.10 -12.24
CA THR A 34 -0.71 -6.84 -12.27
C THR A 34 -1.62 -5.63 -12.08
N MET A 35 -2.78 -5.60 -12.75
CA MET A 35 -3.76 -4.53 -12.57
C MET A 35 -4.25 -4.46 -11.12
N LYS A 36 -4.57 -5.60 -10.49
CA LYS A 36 -5.03 -5.64 -9.09
C LYS A 36 -3.96 -5.13 -8.12
N ILE A 37 -2.69 -5.50 -8.33
CA ILE A 37 -1.55 -5.00 -7.55
C ILE A 37 -1.38 -3.49 -7.75
N GLY A 38 -1.40 -3.03 -9.01
CA GLY A 38 -1.24 -1.62 -9.36
C GLY A 38 -2.32 -0.75 -8.72
N LEU A 39 -3.58 -1.18 -8.80
CA LEU A 39 -4.70 -0.47 -8.17
C LEU A 39 -4.56 -0.42 -6.65
N ALA A 40 -4.14 -1.52 -6.02
CA ALA A 40 -3.92 -1.55 -4.57
C ALA A 40 -2.86 -0.54 -4.13
N ASN A 41 -1.78 -0.40 -4.92
CA ASN A 41 -0.74 0.57 -4.65
C ASN A 41 -1.24 2.03 -4.80
N ILE A 42 -2.04 2.31 -5.84
CA ILE A 42 -2.61 3.65 -6.04
C ILE A 42 -3.53 4.02 -4.87
N VAL A 43 -4.45 3.14 -4.49
CA VAL A 43 -5.38 3.40 -3.38
C VAL A 43 -4.65 3.63 -2.07
N TYR A 44 -3.62 2.83 -1.76
CA TYR A 44 -2.79 3.03 -0.58
C TYR A 44 -2.13 4.41 -0.57
N ASN A 45 -1.49 4.80 -1.69
CA ASN A 45 -0.81 6.09 -1.79
C ASN A 45 -1.79 7.27 -1.67
N MET A 46 -2.99 7.18 -2.25
CA MET A 46 -4.02 8.22 -2.12
C MET A 46 -4.51 8.36 -0.68
N ARG A 47 -4.81 7.25 0.01
CA ARG A 47 -5.19 7.26 1.43
C ARG A 47 -4.10 7.87 2.29
N ARG A 48 -2.84 7.49 2.04
CA ARG A 48 -1.67 8.01 2.75
C ARG A 48 -1.49 9.51 2.51
N PHE A 49 -1.67 9.97 1.27
CA PHE A 49 -1.59 11.39 0.94
C PHE A 49 -2.62 12.21 1.72
N ILE A 50 -3.89 11.81 1.72
CA ILE A 50 -4.97 12.49 2.46
C ILE A 50 -4.65 12.52 3.97
N PHE A 51 -4.11 11.43 4.52
CA PHE A 51 -3.72 11.38 5.93
C PHE A 51 -2.61 12.39 6.24
N LEU A 52 -1.58 12.48 5.39
CA LEU A 52 -0.49 13.45 5.56
C LEU A 52 -0.97 14.89 5.40
N GLU A 53 -1.85 15.18 4.43
CA GLU A 53 -2.46 16.50 4.31
C GLU A 53 -3.27 16.88 5.55
N ARG A 54 -4.06 15.95 6.10
CA ARG A 54 -4.81 16.18 7.34
C ARG A 54 -3.90 16.49 8.53
N ILE A 55 -2.80 15.75 8.69
CA ILE A 55 -1.82 16.03 9.75
C ILE A 55 -1.18 17.41 9.53
N SER A 56 -0.79 17.71 8.29
CA SER A 56 -0.16 18.98 7.95
C SER A 56 -1.08 20.18 8.14
N ALA A 57 -2.40 20.00 8.00
CA ALA A 57 -3.39 21.05 8.22
C ALA A 57 -3.72 21.28 9.71
N ILE A 58 -3.37 20.32 10.58
CA ILE A 58 -3.57 20.40 12.04
C ILE A 58 -2.32 20.93 12.75
N ALA A 59 -1.14 20.77 12.13
CA ALA A 59 0.14 21.30 12.60
C ALA A 59 0.30 22.79 12.32
#